data_AF-A0A2N5A4F1-F1
#
_entry.id   AF-A0A2N5A4F1-F1
#
_cell.length_a   1.000
_cell.length_b   1.000
_cell.length_c   1.000
_cell.angle_alpha   90.00
_cell.angle_beta   90.00
_cell.angle_gamma   90.00
#
_symmetry.space_group_name_H-M   'P 1'
#
loop_
_entity.id
_entity.type
_entity.pdbx_description
1 polymer ?
#
loop_
_entity_poly.entity_id
_entity_poly.type
_entity_poly.pdbx_seq_one_letter_code
_entity_poly.pdbx_strand_id
1 'polypeptide(L)'
;MRNINVTINTRNTFVRESLVAMVNDLSRDDMRARFSWRNNDLSDEDIIICEVIPGEIYLCNTLIKNRKKGSSLIILHSYDQLPEDDFMINCLKGVIFVSLKTASIP
;
A
#
# COMPACT_ATOMS: atom_id res chain seq x y z
N MET A 1 20.80 10.45 7.85
CA MET A 1 19.62 10.52 6.97
C MET A 1 19.20 9.11 6.59
N ARG A 2 18.07 8.62 7.11
CA ARG A 2 17.57 7.27 6.83
C ARG A 2 16.81 7.29 5.50
N ASN A 3 17.13 6.37 4.59
CA ASN A 3 16.36 6.20 3.36
C ASN A 3 15.21 5.23 3.62
N ILE A 4 14.01 5.54 3.11
CA ILE A 4 12.90 4.59 3.04
C ILE A 4 12.46 4.43 1.59
N ASN A 5 12.20 3.20 1.18
CA ASN A 5 11.66 2.89 -0.13
C ASN A 5 10.13 2.76 -0.02
N VAL A 6 9.41 3.52 -0.85
CA VAL A 6 7.96 3.60 -0.84
C VAL A 6 7.44 3.31 -2.25
N THR A 7 6.76 2.17 -2.42
CA THR A 7 6.03 1.87 -3.66
C THR A 7 4.59 2.33 -3.55
N ILE A 8 4.10 3.04 -4.57
CA ILE A 8 2.69 3.41 -4.71
C ILE A 8 2.14 2.87 -6.03
N ASN A 9 1.47 1.72 -5.96
CA ASN A 9 0.85 0.99 -7.06
C ASN A 9 -0.66 1.26 -7.10
N THR A 10 -1.05 2.45 -7.54
CA THR A 10 -2.45 2.82 -7.82
C THR A 10 -2.59 3.32 -9.25
N ARG A 11 -3.76 3.11 -9.85
CA ARG A 11 -4.12 3.72 -11.14
C ARG A 11 -4.64 5.15 -10.95
N ASN A 12 -5.00 5.53 -9.73
CA ASN A 12 -5.48 6.85 -9.38
C ASN A 12 -4.32 7.83 -9.22
N THR A 13 -4.08 8.65 -10.24
CA THR A 13 -3.04 9.68 -10.24
C THR A 13 -3.19 10.64 -9.07
N PHE A 14 -4.41 11.08 -8.74
CA PHE A 14 -4.64 12.01 -7.64
C PHE A 14 -4.16 11.43 -6.31
N VAL A 15 -4.57 10.19 -6.00
CA VAL A 15 -4.13 9.48 -4.78
C VAL A 15 -2.60 9.36 -4.73
N ARG A 16 -1.98 9.00 -5.85
CA ARG A 16 -0.52 8.88 -5.92
C ARG A 16 0.18 10.22 -5.61
N GLU A 17 -0.19 11.29 -6.30
CA GLU A 17 0.44 12.60 -6.11
C GLU A 17 0.19 13.13 -4.69
N SER A 18 -1.01 12.95 -4.14
CA SER A 18 -1.34 13.34 -2.76
C SER A 18 -0.49 12.59 -1.73
N LEU A 19 -0.32 11.27 -1.88
CA LEU A 19 0.51 10.47 -0.97
C LEU A 19 1.99 10.87 -1.04
N VAL A 20 2.52 11.08 -2.25
CA VAL A 20 3.91 11.55 -2.43
C VAL A 20 4.11 12.91 -1.75
N ALA A 21 3.19 13.86 -1.97
CA ALA A 21 3.24 15.17 -1.34
C ALA A 21 3.23 15.09 0.19
N MET A 22 2.31 14.31 0.76
CA MET A 22 2.21 14.13 2.22
C MET A 22 3.47 13.50 2.82
N VAL A 23 4.00 12.43 2.20
CA VAL A 23 5.22 11.77 2.71
C VAL A 23 6.42 12.70 2.60
N ASN A 24 6.54 13.49 1.52
CA ASN A 24 7.59 14.49 1.40
C ASN A 24 7.46 15.60 2.45
N ASP A 25 6.24 16.05 2.76
CA ASP A 25 6.02 17.07 3.77
C ASP A 25 6.43 16.60 5.17
N LEU A 26 6.12 15.34 5.50
CA LEU A 26 6.43 14.73 6.80
C LEU A 26 7.90 14.28 6.94
N SER A 27 8.65 14.14 5.85
CA SER A 27 10.01 13.57 5.88
C SER A 27 11.14 14.61 5.91
N ARG A 28 10.82 15.91 5.89
CA ARG A 28 11.76 17.01 5.60
C ARG A 28 13.08 17.02 6.41
N ASP A 29 13.12 16.52 7.64
CA ASP A 29 14.26 16.76 8.54
C ASP A 29 15.13 15.52 8.89
N ASP A 30 14.63 14.28 8.73
CA ASP A 30 15.37 13.07 9.19
C ASP A 30 15.40 11.90 8.21
N MET A 31 14.51 11.92 7.22
CA MET A 31 14.27 10.78 6.34
C MET A 31 14.18 11.22 4.87
N ARG A 32 14.68 10.38 3.97
CA ARG A 32 14.49 10.58 2.54
C ARG A 32 13.66 9.44 2.00
N ALA A 33 12.45 9.78 1.57
CA ALA A 33 11.59 8.84 0.86
C ALA A 33 12.02 8.71 -0.60
N ARG A 34 12.15 7.48 -1.08
CA ARG A 34 12.34 7.14 -2.49
C ARG A 34 11.06 6.50 -2.98
N PHE A 35 10.43 7.12 -3.97
CA PHE A 35 9.16 6.65 -4.49
C PHE A 35 9.37 5.84 -5.76
N SER A 36 8.67 4.72 -5.85
CA SER A 36 8.53 3.91 -7.06
C SER A 36 7.05 3.72 -7.39
N TRP A 37 6.76 3.51 -8.68
CA TRP A 37 5.40 3.35 -9.20
C TRP A 37 5.38 2.21 -10.22
N ARG A 38 4.31 1.42 -10.22
CA ARG A 38 4.19 0.19 -11.02
C ARG A 38 5.39 -0.75 -10.82
N ASN A 39 5.83 -0.86 -9.58
CA ASN A 39 6.95 -1.72 -9.24
C ASN A 39 6.48 -3.19 -9.19
N ASN A 40 7.18 -4.04 -9.95
CA ASN A 40 6.95 -5.48 -10.02
C ASN A 40 7.94 -6.28 -9.16
N ASP A 41 8.72 -5.60 -8.32
CA ASP A 41 9.57 -6.22 -7.31
C ASP A 41 9.46 -5.46 -5.99
N LEU A 42 8.89 -6.10 -4.97
CA LEU A 42 8.62 -5.49 -3.67
C LEU A 42 9.63 -5.95 -2.59
N SER A 43 10.72 -6.60 -2.99
CA SER A 43 11.68 -7.22 -2.06
C SER A 43 12.50 -6.21 -1.24
N ASP A 44 12.64 -4.97 -1.72
CA ASP A 44 13.41 -3.90 -1.08
C ASP A 44 12.55 -2.75 -0.53
N GLU A 45 11.22 -2.86 -0.61
CA GLU A 45 10.28 -1.79 -0.28
C GLU A 45 9.93 -1.79 1.22
N ASP A 46 10.04 -0.63 1.88
CA ASP A 46 9.70 -0.47 3.30
C ASP A 46 8.21 -0.22 3.51
N ILE A 47 7.61 0.57 2.61
CA ILE A 47 6.17 0.87 2.60
C ILE A 47 5.64 0.54 1.21
N ILE A 48 4.57 -0.24 1.18
CA ILE A 48 3.92 -0.69 -0.05
C ILE A 48 2.46 -0.26 0.01
N ILE A 49 2.05 0.57 -0.94
CA ILE A 49 0.66 1.01 -1.10
C ILE A 49 0.15 0.46 -2.43
N CYS A 50 -0.80 -0.47 -2.40
CA CYS A 50 -1.34 -1.10 -3.60
C CYS A 50 -2.85 -0.93 -3.67
N GLU A 51 -3.35 -0.48 -4.81
CA GLU A 51 -4.76 -0.55 -5.14
C GLU A 51 -5.10 -1.94 -5.67
N VAL A 52 -6.14 -2.55 -5.08
CA VAL A 52 -6.65 -3.86 -5.52
C VAL A 52 -8.00 -3.70 -6.20
N ILE A 53 -8.18 -4.46 -7.27
CA ILE A 53 -9.44 -4.57 -8.00
C ILE A 53 -10.34 -5.58 -7.26
N PRO A 54 -11.69 -5.44 -7.31
CA PRO A 54 -12.59 -6.45 -6.80
C PRO A 54 -12.22 -7.89 -7.22
N GLY A 55 -12.28 -8.83 -6.28
CA GLY A 55 -11.75 -10.19 -6.43
C GLY A 55 -10.27 -10.40 -6.07
N GLU A 56 -9.37 -9.42 -6.26
CA GLU A 56 -7.92 -9.63 -6.07
C GLU A 56 -7.50 -9.82 -4.61
N ILE A 57 -8.27 -9.30 -3.65
CA ILE A 57 -8.00 -9.51 -2.22
C ILE A 57 -8.06 -11.01 -1.83
N TYR A 58 -8.83 -11.80 -2.58
CA TYR A 58 -8.94 -13.25 -2.40
C TYR A 58 -7.85 -14.02 -3.17
N LEU A 59 -6.90 -13.32 -3.78
CA LEU A 59 -5.79 -13.92 -4.50
C LEU A 59 -4.50 -13.48 -3.83
N CYS A 60 -3.70 -14.44 -3.38
CA CYS A 60 -2.39 -14.12 -2.83
C CYS A 60 -1.43 -13.76 -3.95
N ASN A 61 -1.41 -12.48 -4.33
CA ASN A 61 -0.54 -11.98 -5.38
C ASN A 61 0.92 -12.30 -5.05
N THR A 62 1.63 -12.95 -5.97
CA THR A 62 3.03 -13.35 -5.81
C THR A 62 3.94 -12.16 -5.47
N LEU A 63 3.65 -10.97 -5.99
CA LEU A 63 4.35 -9.73 -5.66
C LEU A 63 4.25 -9.42 -4.16
N ILE A 64 3.02 -9.43 -3.63
CA ILE A 64 2.73 -9.15 -2.21
C ILE A 64 3.32 -10.25 -1.32
N LYS A 65 3.27 -11.50 -1.77
CA LYS A 65 3.85 -12.64 -1.05
C LYS A 65 5.36 -12.51 -0.89
N ASN A 66 6.05 -11.99 -1.90
CA ASN A 66 7.51 -11.88 -1.94
C ASN A 66 8.04 -10.51 -1.46
N ARG A 67 7.20 -9.71 -0.82
CA ARG A 67 7.61 -8.40 -0.28
C ARG A 67 8.67 -8.53 0.81
N LYS A 68 9.42 -7.44 1.03
CA LYS A 68 10.37 -7.32 2.15
C LYS A 68 9.72 -7.70 3.48
N LYS A 69 10.37 -8.58 4.25
CA LYS A 69 9.87 -8.93 5.59
C LYS A 69 9.89 -7.69 6.49
N GLY A 70 8.77 -7.41 7.14
CA GLY A 70 8.60 -6.23 7.99
C GLY A 70 8.19 -4.96 7.25
N SER A 71 7.95 -5.01 5.93
CA SER A 71 7.35 -3.90 5.20
C SER A 71 5.93 -3.61 5.69
N SER A 72 5.55 -2.33 5.74
CA SER A 72 4.16 -1.94 5.91
C SER A 72 3.42 -2.10 4.59
N LEU A 73 2.33 -2.87 4.57
CA LEU A 73 1.48 -3.05 3.39
C LEU A 73 0.12 -2.39 3.64
N ILE A 74 -0.23 -1.45 2.76
CA ILE A 74 -1.49 -0.74 2.74
C ILE A 74 -2.22 -1.11 1.45
N ILE A 75 -3.44 -1.62 1.58
CA ILE A 75 -4.29 -1.98 0.45
C ILE A 75 -5.40 -0.94 0.31
N LEU A 76 -5.38 -0.22 -0.81
CA LEU A 76 -6.45 0.67 -1.23
C LEU A 76 -7.52 -0.18 -1.91
N HIS A 77 -8.76 -0.11 -1.45
CA HIS A 77 -9.82 -0.95 -1.98
C HIS A 77 -11.14 -0.20 -2.19
N SER A 78 -12.01 -0.78 -3.03
CA SER A 78 -13.36 -0.29 -3.28
C SER A 78 -14.44 -1.32 -2.92
N TYR A 79 -14.12 -2.36 -2.16
CA TYR A 79 -15.14 -3.29 -1.63
C TYR A 79 -16.11 -2.59 -0.68
N ASP A 80 -17.37 -3.04 -0.69
CA ASP A 80 -18.38 -2.61 0.29
C ASP A 80 -18.10 -3.19 1.68
N GLN A 81 -17.62 -4.43 1.73
CA GLN A 81 -17.18 -5.10 2.94
C GLN A 81 -15.88 -5.85 2.66
N LEU A 82 -14.96 -5.82 3.63
CA LEU A 82 -13.75 -6.63 3.58
C LEU A 82 -14.08 -8.09 3.91
N PRO A 83 -13.27 -9.06 3.44
CA PRO A 83 -13.39 -10.44 3.88
C PRO A 83 -13.20 -10.55 5.39
N GLU A 84 -13.88 -11.49 6.05
CA GLU A 84 -13.64 -11.77 7.47
C GLU A 84 -12.19 -12.26 7.67
N ASP A 85 -11.61 -11.97 8.82
CA ASP A 85 -10.20 -12.25 9.13
C ASP A 85 -9.82 -13.74 8.95
N ASP A 86 -10.75 -14.66 9.21
CA ASP A 86 -10.53 -16.10 9.03
C ASP A 86 -10.44 -16.53 7.56
N PHE A 87 -11.04 -15.74 6.65
CA PHE A 87 -10.94 -15.94 5.20
C PHE A 87 -9.81 -15.13 4.57
N MET A 88 -9.10 -14.32 5.35
CA MET A 88 -7.97 -13.53 4.86
C MET A 88 -6.76 -14.43 4.61
N ILE A 89 -6.31 -14.41 3.35
CA ILE A 89 -5.17 -15.22 2.94
C ILE A 89 -3.91 -14.77 3.70
N ASN A 90 -3.07 -15.73 4.07
CA ASN A 90 -1.86 -15.51 4.87
C ASN A 90 -0.98 -14.33 4.43
N CYS A 91 -0.84 -14.06 3.13
CA CYS A 91 -0.01 -12.95 2.67
C CYS A 91 -0.62 -11.56 2.90
N LEU A 92 -1.92 -11.49 3.20
CA LEU A 92 -2.64 -10.28 3.57
C LEU A 92 -2.93 -10.17 5.08
N LYS A 93 -2.39 -11.08 5.90
CA LYS A 93 -2.46 -10.93 7.36
C LYS A 93 -1.63 -9.74 7.84
N GLY A 94 -2.20 -8.96 8.75
CA GLY A 94 -1.56 -7.75 9.30
C GLY A 94 -1.45 -6.58 8.31
N VAL A 95 -2.26 -6.60 7.26
CA VAL A 95 -2.33 -5.54 6.24
C VAL A 95 -3.31 -4.45 6.67
N ILE A 96 -2.99 -3.21 6.35
CA ILE A 96 -3.88 -2.06 6.58
C ILE A 96 -4.78 -1.91 5.35
N PHE A 97 -6.09 -1.96 5.54
CA PHE A 97 -7.07 -1.73 4.48
C PHE A 97 -7.61 -0.31 4.55
N VAL A 98 -7.60 0.39 3.41
CA VAL A 98 -8.11 1.76 3.27
C VAL A 98 -9.16 1.79 2.17
N SER A 99 -10.39 2.14 2.54
CA SER A 99 -11.47 2.30 1.57
C SER A 99 -11.30 3.57 0.74
N LEU A 100 -11.40 3.43 -0.57
CA LEU A 100 -11.51 4.54 -1.53
C LEU A 100 -12.96 5.01 -1.71
N LYS A 101 -13.95 4.25 -1.21
CA LYS A 101 -15.36 4.65 -1.18
C LYS A 101 -15.54 5.63 -0.02
N THR A 102 -15.26 6.91 -0.30
CA THR A 102 -15.50 8.08 0.56
C THR A 102 -15.00 7.94 2.01
N ALA A 103 -13.89 8.61 2.32
CA ALA A 103 -13.58 8.94 3.70
C ALA A 103 -14.66 9.91 4.20
N SER A 104 -15.55 9.45 5.08
CA SER A 104 -16.34 10.36 5.90
C SER A 104 -15.36 11.07 6.82
N ILE A 105 -14.90 12.26 6.42
CA ILE A 105 -14.17 13.16 7.31
C ILE A 105 -15.23 13.67 8.30
N PRO A 106 -15.09 13.39 9.61
CA PRO A 106 -16.00 13.91 10.62
C PRO A 106 -16.03 15.45 10.64
#